data_AF-A0AAF0U4E5-F1
#
_entry.id   AF-A0AAF0U4E5-F1
#
_cell.length_a   1.000
_cell.length_b   1.000
_cell.length_c   1.000
_cell.angle_alpha   90.00
_cell.angle_beta   90.00
_cell.angle_gamma   90.00
#
_symmetry.space_group_name_H-M   'P 1'
#
loop_
_entity.id
_entity.type
_entity.pdbx_description
1 polymer ?
#
loop_
_entity_poly.entity_id
_entity_poly.type
_entity_poly.pdbx_seq_one_letter_code
_entity_poly.pdbx_strand_id
1 'polypeptide(L)'
;MNLPIPGERGEDMYSDRRHSVRLWKYKRDRVQRLRGSVLKWETLEEEMDEVILKNYADNSDYISLAETAEPPSDLILPLLRYQKEWLAWSIKQEESTFKGGILADEMGMGKTVQAIALVLAQRELKKGSSILSSSPSTSQELPTVKGTLVVCPVIGALQWFREIERCTTKDSNKTLLYHGTNRGKFTYNLEEYDFVITTYSTIQADYRPKKSKQNSKNSKLCDAGSI
;
A
#
# COMPACT_ATOMS: atom_id res chain seq x y z
N MET A 1 -4.30 -62.56 -24.01
CA MET A 1 -5.28 -61.61 -24.59
C MET A 1 -5.20 -60.32 -23.80
N ASN A 2 -5.22 -59.21 -24.53
CA ASN A 2 -4.59 -57.93 -24.19
C ASN A 2 -5.26 -57.13 -23.07
N LEU A 3 -4.43 -56.43 -22.29
CA LEU A 3 -4.82 -55.30 -21.43
C LEU A 3 -4.97 -54.03 -22.30
N PRO A 4 -5.92 -53.11 -22.01
CA PRO A 4 -6.04 -51.85 -22.74
C PRO A 4 -5.09 -50.78 -22.18
N ILE A 5 -4.53 -50.00 -23.10
CA ILE A 5 -3.59 -48.89 -22.88
C ILE A 5 -4.39 -47.63 -22.45
N PRO A 6 -3.95 -46.83 -21.45
CA PRO A 6 -4.55 -45.53 -21.18
C PRO A 6 -3.94 -44.47 -22.11
N GLY A 7 -4.71 -44.04 -23.10
CA GLY A 7 -4.45 -42.86 -23.93
C GLY A 7 -5.31 -41.67 -23.51
N GLU A 8 -4.71 -40.48 -23.56
CA GLU A 8 -5.33 -39.15 -23.65
C GLU A 8 -5.99 -38.55 -22.39
N ARG A 9 -5.17 -37.83 -21.61
CA ARG A 9 -5.58 -36.72 -20.71
C ARG A 9 -4.63 -35.52 -20.90
N GLY A 10 -4.51 -35.05 -22.14
CA GLY A 10 -3.64 -33.93 -22.50
C GLY A 10 -4.37 -32.67 -23.01
N GLU A 11 -5.62 -32.79 -23.45
CA GLU A 11 -6.28 -31.71 -24.20
C GLU A 11 -7.10 -30.74 -23.32
N ASP A 12 -7.60 -31.18 -22.16
CA ASP A 12 -8.48 -30.37 -21.30
C ASP A 12 -7.74 -29.21 -20.61
N MET A 13 -6.43 -29.32 -20.39
CA MET A 13 -5.64 -28.25 -19.77
C MET A 13 -5.18 -27.19 -20.80
N TYR A 14 -5.19 -27.52 -22.10
CA TYR A 14 -4.80 -26.61 -23.18
C TYR A 14 -5.98 -25.75 -23.69
N SER A 15 -7.20 -26.26 -23.62
CA SER A 15 -8.42 -25.53 -23.95
C SER A 15 -8.73 -24.44 -22.92
N ASP A 16 -8.54 -24.74 -21.64
CA ASP A 16 -8.80 -23.83 -20.51
C ASP A 16 -7.85 -22.61 -20.51
N ARG A 17 -6.58 -22.81 -20.87
CA ARG A 17 -5.58 -21.73 -20.97
C ARG A 17 -5.87 -20.72 -22.09
N ARG A 18 -6.35 -21.19 -23.24
CA ARG A 18 -6.80 -20.29 -24.33
C ARG A 18 -8.07 -19.54 -23.95
N HIS A 19 -8.90 -20.12 -23.09
CA HIS A 19 -10.12 -19.48 -22.60
C HIS A 19 -9.81 -18.35 -21.60
N SER A 20 -8.85 -18.55 -20.70
CA SER A 20 -8.40 -17.52 -19.74
C SER A 20 -7.77 -16.30 -20.43
N VAL A 21 -6.90 -16.51 -21.42
CA VAL A 21 -6.31 -15.41 -22.23
C VAL A 21 -7.38 -14.67 -23.02
N ARG A 22 -8.37 -15.38 -23.59
CA ARG A 22 -9.51 -14.75 -24.29
C ARG A 22 -10.41 -13.96 -23.34
N LEU A 23 -10.67 -14.47 -22.14
CA LEU A 23 -11.46 -13.78 -21.11
C LEU A 23 -10.76 -12.51 -20.61
N TRP A 24 -9.45 -12.56 -20.43
CA TRP A 24 -8.64 -11.39 -20.11
C TRP A 24 -8.71 -10.35 -21.23
N LYS A 25 -8.45 -10.75 -22.49
CA LYS A 25 -8.58 -9.86 -23.66
C LYS A 25 -9.97 -9.23 -23.74
N TYR A 26 -11.02 -10.03 -23.56
CA TYR A 26 -12.41 -9.57 -23.62
C TYR A 26 -12.77 -8.58 -22.50
N LYS A 27 -12.34 -8.84 -21.26
CA LYS A 27 -12.56 -7.91 -20.13
C LYS A 27 -11.83 -6.59 -20.36
N ARG A 28 -10.58 -6.64 -20.86
CA ARG A 28 -9.76 -5.46 -21.18
C ARG A 28 -10.35 -4.61 -22.31
N ASP A 29 -10.73 -5.24 -23.42
CA ASP A 29 -11.31 -4.55 -24.60
C ASP A 29 -12.70 -3.94 -24.31
N ARG A 30 -13.41 -4.46 -23.29
CA ARG A 30 -14.67 -3.86 -22.81
C ARG A 30 -14.42 -2.57 -22.02
N VAL A 31 -13.33 -2.52 -21.25
CA VAL A 31 -12.95 -1.34 -20.46
C VAL A 31 -12.38 -0.24 -21.36
N GLN A 32 -11.60 -0.60 -22.39
CA GLN A 32 -11.05 0.34 -23.38
C GLN A 32 -12.13 1.04 -24.22
N ARG A 33 -13.18 0.33 -24.64
CA ARG A 33 -14.30 0.92 -25.40
C ARG A 33 -15.09 1.98 -24.62
N LEU A 34 -14.94 2.04 -23.29
CA LEU A 34 -15.62 2.99 -22.42
C LEU A 34 -14.78 4.26 -22.14
N ARG A 35 -13.51 4.30 -22.55
CA ARG A 35 -12.61 5.44 -22.31
C ARG A 35 -12.04 5.90 -23.66
N GLY A 36 -12.46 7.08 -24.13
CA GLY A 36 -12.01 7.64 -25.41
C GLY A 36 -10.51 7.94 -25.48
N SER A 37 -10.04 8.24 -26.70
CA SER A 37 -8.69 8.65 -27.12
C SER A 37 -7.51 7.99 -26.40
N VAL A 38 -6.96 6.96 -27.04
CA VAL A 38 -5.82 6.14 -26.58
C VAL A 38 -4.60 7.01 -26.25
N LEU A 39 -4.16 6.96 -25.00
CA LEU A 39 -2.98 7.66 -24.52
C LEU A 39 -1.71 6.90 -24.92
N LYS A 40 -0.61 7.63 -25.20
CA LYS A 40 0.69 7.06 -25.58
C LYS A 40 1.22 5.96 -24.63
N TRP A 41 0.85 6.02 -23.35
CA TRP A 41 1.22 5.02 -22.35
C TRP A 41 0.36 3.75 -22.39
N GLU A 42 -0.89 3.85 -22.87
CA GLU A 42 -1.76 2.69 -23.09
C GLU A 42 -1.23 1.86 -24.27
N THR A 43 -0.74 2.51 -25.32
CA THR A 43 -0.05 1.83 -26.44
C THR A 43 1.23 1.14 -25.97
N LEU A 44 1.99 1.74 -25.05
CA LEU A 44 3.18 1.12 -24.48
C LEU A 44 2.83 -0.07 -23.56
N GLU A 45 1.76 0.01 -22.79
CA GLU A 45 1.25 -1.10 -21.97
C GLU A 45 0.77 -2.26 -22.86
N GLU A 46 0.11 -1.94 -23.98
CA GLU A 46 -0.29 -2.92 -25.01
C GLU A 46 0.91 -3.61 -25.66
N GLU A 47 1.92 -2.85 -26.08
CA GLU A 47 3.15 -3.40 -26.66
C GLU A 47 3.89 -4.29 -25.66
N MET A 48 3.94 -3.90 -24.38
CA MET A 48 4.58 -4.69 -23.33
C MET A 48 3.81 -5.98 -23.03
N ASP A 49 2.47 -5.90 -22.96
CA ASP A 49 1.60 -7.06 -22.82
C ASP A 49 1.71 -8.02 -24.01
N GLU A 50 1.82 -7.50 -25.23
CA GLU A 50 2.06 -8.30 -26.44
C GLU A 50 3.43 -8.97 -26.42
N VAL A 51 4.50 -8.25 -26.04
CA VAL A 51 5.85 -8.81 -25.90
C VAL A 51 5.86 -9.91 -24.84
N ILE A 52 5.20 -9.69 -23.71
CA ILE A 52 5.04 -10.68 -22.65
C ILE A 52 4.28 -11.91 -23.20
N LEU A 53 3.15 -11.73 -23.89
CA LEU A 53 2.37 -12.83 -24.51
C LEU A 53 3.16 -13.59 -25.59
N LYS A 54 4.00 -12.89 -26.35
CA LYS A 54 4.86 -13.50 -27.36
C LYS A 54 5.96 -14.34 -26.71
N ASN A 55 6.59 -13.84 -25.65
CA ASN A 55 7.57 -14.58 -24.87
C ASN A 55 6.94 -15.76 -24.11
N TYR A 56 5.66 -15.66 -23.70
CA TYR A 56 4.87 -16.75 -23.10
C TYR A 56 4.62 -17.92 -24.06
N ALA A 57 4.51 -17.66 -25.37
CA ALA A 57 4.26 -18.71 -26.36
C ALA A 57 5.49 -19.61 -26.60
N ASP A 58 6.70 -19.07 -26.37
CA ASP A 58 7.98 -19.74 -26.64
C ASP A 58 8.63 -20.39 -25.40
N ASN A 59 8.28 -19.98 -24.17
CA ASN A 59 8.84 -20.56 -22.93
C ASN A 59 7.73 -21.09 -22.00
N SER A 60 7.50 -22.40 -22.05
CA SER A 60 6.42 -23.13 -21.35
C SER A 60 6.49 -23.11 -19.81
N ASP A 61 7.66 -22.86 -19.21
CA ASP A 61 7.89 -23.33 -17.83
C ASP A 61 8.08 -22.25 -16.76
N TYR A 62 8.07 -20.96 -17.08
CA TYR A 62 8.21 -19.92 -16.06
C TYR A 62 7.27 -18.74 -16.27
N ILE A 63 6.55 -18.42 -15.18
CA ILE A 63 5.63 -17.30 -14.93
C ILE A 63 4.15 -17.67 -15.13
N SER A 64 3.49 -18.04 -14.03
CA SER A 64 2.04 -17.92 -13.90
C SER A 64 1.66 -16.46 -14.16
N LEU A 65 0.68 -16.19 -15.03
CA LEU A 65 0.12 -14.85 -15.21
C LEU A 65 -0.38 -14.36 -13.85
N ALA A 66 0.40 -13.53 -13.17
CA ALA A 66 0.10 -13.11 -11.81
C ALA A 66 -1.18 -12.26 -11.81
N GLU A 67 -1.98 -12.42 -10.77
CA GLU A 67 -3.20 -11.63 -10.59
C GLU A 67 -2.85 -10.16 -10.40
N THR A 68 -3.58 -9.27 -11.08
CA THR A 68 -3.42 -7.82 -11.00
C THR A 68 -4.59 -7.18 -10.27
N ALA A 69 -4.32 -6.12 -9.50
CA ALA A 69 -5.35 -5.29 -8.89
C ALA A 69 -5.43 -3.94 -9.63
N GLU A 70 -6.64 -3.43 -9.74
CA GLU A 70 -6.86 -2.08 -10.27
C GLU A 70 -6.35 -1.04 -9.27
N PRO A 71 -5.71 0.04 -9.75
CA PRO A 71 -5.29 1.12 -8.88
C PRO A 71 -6.50 1.82 -8.24
N PRO A 72 -6.36 2.34 -7.00
CA PRO A 72 -7.43 3.05 -6.32
C PRO A 72 -7.76 4.35 -7.06
N SER A 73 -9.02 4.79 -6.94
CA SER A 73 -9.55 5.95 -7.67
C SER A 73 -8.87 7.28 -7.32
N ASP A 74 -8.34 7.38 -6.09
CA ASP A 74 -7.60 8.55 -5.62
C ASP A 74 -6.14 8.62 -6.09
N LEU A 75 -5.64 7.58 -6.79
CA LEU A 75 -4.30 7.56 -7.36
C LEU A 75 -4.30 8.11 -8.78
N ILE A 76 -3.63 9.23 -8.99
CA ILE A 76 -3.51 9.89 -10.30
C ILE A 76 -2.53 9.14 -11.21
N LEU A 77 -1.45 8.60 -10.64
CA LEU A 77 -0.40 7.98 -11.44
C LEU A 77 -0.81 6.58 -11.91
N PRO A 78 -0.70 6.29 -13.21
CA PRO A 78 -0.92 4.95 -13.71
C PRO A 78 0.16 4.01 -13.15
N LEU A 79 -0.28 2.88 -12.60
CA LEU A 79 0.62 1.82 -12.15
C LEU A 79 1.07 0.97 -13.34
N LEU A 80 2.36 0.63 -13.36
CA LEU A 80 2.90 -0.36 -14.28
C LEU A 80 2.37 -1.75 -13.92
N ARG A 81 2.36 -2.67 -14.89
CA ARG A 81 1.81 -4.02 -14.70
C ARG A 81 2.37 -4.74 -13.47
N TYR A 82 3.70 -4.77 -13.29
CA TYR A 82 4.32 -5.41 -12.12
C TYR A 82 3.90 -4.73 -10.80
N GLN A 83 3.58 -3.43 -10.82
CA GLN A 83 3.08 -2.72 -9.65
C GLN A 83 1.63 -3.12 -9.34
N LYS A 84 0.80 -3.37 -10.37
CA LYS A 84 -0.56 -3.91 -10.23
C LYS A 84 -0.54 -5.35 -9.70
N GLU A 85 0.41 -6.17 -10.16
CA GLU A 85 0.63 -7.53 -9.66
C GLU A 85 1.04 -7.51 -8.17
N TRP A 86 2.00 -6.64 -7.82
CA TRP A 86 2.40 -6.46 -6.42
C TRP A 86 1.26 -5.93 -5.54
N LEU A 87 0.44 -5.01 -6.06
CA LEU A 87 -0.70 -4.46 -5.32
C LEU A 87 -1.72 -5.56 -4.98
N ALA A 88 -2.04 -6.43 -5.95
CA ALA A 88 -2.94 -7.57 -5.72
C ALA A 88 -2.40 -8.52 -4.65
N TRP A 89 -1.10 -8.84 -4.75
CA TRP A 89 -0.43 -9.67 -3.76
C TRP A 89 -0.46 -9.04 -2.37
N SER A 90 -0.19 -7.74 -2.28
CA SER A 90 -0.08 -7.02 -1.01
C SER A 90 -1.41 -6.88 -0.30
N ILE A 91 -2.50 -6.61 -1.02
CA ILE A 91 -3.86 -6.57 -0.46
C ILE A 91 -4.20 -7.91 0.21
N LYS A 92 -3.97 -9.03 -0.50
CA LYS A 92 -4.18 -10.37 0.05
C LYS A 92 -3.27 -10.67 1.24
N GLN A 93 -2.05 -10.13 1.20
CA GLN A 93 -1.07 -10.35 2.25
C GLN A 93 -1.38 -9.56 3.53
N GLU A 94 -2.06 -8.41 3.45
CA GLU A 94 -2.58 -7.70 4.62
C GLU A 94 -3.72 -8.47 5.32
N GLU A 95 -4.50 -9.24 4.56
CA GLU A 95 -5.56 -10.11 5.08
C GLU A 95 -5.02 -11.43 5.65
N SER A 96 -3.79 -11.79 5.31
CA SER A 96 -3.15 -13.01 5.80
C SER A 96 -2.75 -12.91 7.28
N THR A 97 -2.31 -14.03 7.86
CA THR A 97 -1.83 -14.09 9.24
C THR A 97 -0.64 -13.17 9.52
N PHE A 98 0.16 -12.86 8.49
CA PHE A 98 1.34 -12.01 8.61
C PHE A 98 1.05 -10.51 8.53
N LYS A 99 -0.09 -10.13 7.92
CA LYS A 99 -0.58 -8.74 7.81
C LYS A 99 0.44 -7.76 7.19
N GLY A 100 1.25 -8.23 6.25
CA GLY A 100 2.30 -7.45 5.61
C GLY A 100 3.45 -8.29 5.05
N GLY A 101 4.49 -7.60 4.57
CA GLY A 101 5.65 -8.24 3.95
C GLY A 101 6.79 -7.26 3.66
N ILE A 102 7.82 -7.76 2.97
CA ILE A 102 8.99 -6.98 2.56
C ILE A 102 8.91 -6.75 1.04
N LEU A 103 8.94 -5.47 0.64
CA LEU A 103 9.08 -5.06 -0.75
C LEU A 103 10.55 -4.72 -1.03
N ALA A 104 11.22 -5.56 -1.82
CA ALA A 104 12.66 -5.49 -2.05
C ALA A 104 13.01 -5.26 -3.53
N ASP A 105 12.17 -4.55 -4.27
CA ASP A 105 12.40 -4.22 -5.68
C ASP A 105 13.65 -3.34 -5.87
N GLU A 106 14.20 -3.35 -7.09
CA GLU A 106 15.35 -2.51 -7.45
C GLU A 106 15.06 -1.00 -7.28
N MET A 107 16.13 -0.22 -7.14
CA MET A 107 16.02 1.24 -7.06
C MET A 107 15.46 1.79 -8.37
N GLY A 108 14.43 2.63 -8.29
CA GLY A 108 13.75 3.19 -9.47
C GLY A 108 12.45 2.49 -9.86
N MET A 109 12.14 1.30 -9.32
CA MET A 109 10.90 0.57 -9.64
C MET A 109 9.61 1.15 -9.03
N GLY A 110 9.68 2.29 -8.35
CA GLY A 110 8.48 2.98 -7.83
C GLY A 110 7.91 2.40 -6.53
N LYS A 111 8.76 1.85 -5.66
CA LYS A 111 8.37 1.31 -4.34
C LYS A 111 7.51 2.24 -3.49
N THR A 112 7.82 3.54 -3.52
CA THR A 112 7.04 4.56 -2.82
C THR A 112 5.60 4.65 -3.36
N VAL A 113 5.45 4.63 -4.69
CA VAL A 113 4.14 4.69 -5.36
C VAL A 113 3.35 3.42 -5.07
N GLN A 114 3.99 2.24 -5.13
CA GLN A 114 3.38 0.96 -4.74
C GLN A 114 2.83 1.02 -3.31
N ALA A 115 3.63 1.48 -2.35
CA ALA A 115 3.19 1.61 -0.96
C ALA A 115 2.02 2.61 -0.79
N ILE A 116 2.05 3.76 -1.48
CA ILE A 116 0.93 4.73 -1.46
C ILE A 116 -0.33 4.09 -2.03
N ALA A 117 -0.22 3.37 -3.15
CA ALA A 117 -1.35 2.70 -3.79
C ALA A 117 -1.99 1.67 -2.85
N LEU A 118 -1.20 0.91 -2.10
CA LEU A 118 -1.70 -0.05 -1.10
C LEU A 118 -2.53 0.64 -0.01
N VAL A 119 -2.02 1.74 0.56
CA VAL A 119 -2.73 2.50 1.60
C VAL A 119 -4.07 3.03 1.10
N LEU A 120 -4.09 3.57 -0.13
CA LEU A 120 -5.31 4.10 -0.74
C LEU A 120 -6.32 2.99 -1.07
N ALA A 121 -5.86 1.85 -1.62
CA ALA A 121 -6.72 0.72 -1.90
C ALA A 121 -7.39 0.19 -0.63
N GLN A 122 -6.61 0.05 0.45
CA GLN A 122 -7.13 -0.44 1.72
C GLN A 122 -8.14 0.53 2.35
N ARG A 123 -7.95 1.83 2.12
CA ARG A 123 -8.92 2.85 2.53
C ARG A 123 -10.25 2.72 1.79
N GLU A 124 -10.22 2.48 0.47
CA GLU A 124 -11.44 2.29 -0.33
C GLU A 124 -12.19 1.02 0.10
N LEU A 125 -11.47 -0.08 0.35
CA LEU A 125 -12.06 -1.33 0.83
C LEU A 125 -12.75 -1.16 2.19
N LYS A 126 -12.11 -0.46 3.13
CA LYS A 126 -12.68 -0.17 4.45
C LYS A 126 -13.90 0.76 4.39
N LYS A 127 -13.88 1.78 3.51
CA LYS A 127 -15.06 2.65 3.26
C LYS A 127 -16.24 1.85 2.71
N GLY A 128 -16.00 0.91 1.78
CA GLY A 128 -17.05 0.05 1.22
C GLY A 128 -17.67 -0.89 2.27
N SER A 129 -16.84 -1.44 3.17
CA SER A 129 -17.29 -2.35 4.23
C SER A 129 -18.11 -1.64 5.32
N SER A 130 -17.76 -0.40 5.71
CA SER A 130 -18.50 0.32 6.76
C SER A 130 -19.91 0.74 6.33
N ILE A 131 -20.17 0.92 5.03
CA ILE A 131 -21.52 1.23 4.51
C ILE A 131 -22.44 0.01 4.62
N LEU A 132 -21.90 -1.19 4.41
CA LEU A 132 -22.65 -2.46 4.45
C LEU A 132 -22.79 -3.03 5.88
N SER A 133 -21.90 -2.66 6.81
CA SER A 133 -21.90 -3.11 8.21
C SER A 133 -22.70 -2.20 9.15
N SER A 134 -23.75 -1.54 8.64
CA SER A 134 -24.75 -0.82 9.45
C SER A 134 -25.73 -1.80 10.12
N SER A 135 -25.19 -2.82 10.79
CA SER A 135 -25.94 -3.70 11.70
C SER A 135 -25.35 -3.53 13.10
N PRO A 136 -26.13 -3.10 14.11
CA PRO A 136 -25.64 -2.85 15.44
C PRO A 136 -25.43 -4.19 16.14
N SER A 137 -24.26 -4.79 15.98
CA SER A 137 -23.89 -6.01 16.72
C SER A 137 -22.73 -5.74 17.67
N THR A 138 -23.01 -6.10 18.92
CA THR A 138 -22.26 -5.83 20.13
C THR A 138 -20.98 -6.66 20.17
N SER A 139 -19.90 -6.13 19.62
CA SER A 139 -18.54 -6.63 19.86
C SER A 139 -17.58 -5.47 19.60
N GLN A 140 -16.63 -5.24 20.51
CA GLN A 140 -15.68 -4.13 20.49
C GLN A 140 -14.97 -4.01 19.13
N GLU A 141 -15.53 -3.21 18.21
CA GLU A 141 -14.83 -2.82 16.99
C GLU A 141 -13.69 -1.91 17.41
N LEU A 142 -12.45 -2.38 17.21
CA LEU A 142 -11.27 -1.54 17.31
C LEU A 142 -11.49 -0.29 16.44
N PRO A 143 -11.13 0.92 16.92
CA PRO A 143 -11.32 2.13 16.16
C PRO A 143 -10.69 1.96 14.77
N THR A 144 -11.41 2.39 13.74
CA THR A 144 -10.90 2.38 12.36
C THR A 144 -9.70 3.32 12.30
N VAL A 145 -8.50 2.77 12.53
CA VAL A 145 -7.26 3.52 12.49
C VAL A 145 -7.07 4.02 11.06
N LYS A 146 -7.28 5.33 10.86
CA LYS A 146 -7.12 5.99 9.56
C LYS A 146 -5.66 6.28 9.22
N GLY A 147 -4.79 6.39 10.23
CA GLY A 147 -3.41 6.83 10.04
C GLY A 147 -2.43 5.70 9.73
N THR A 148 -1.80 5.78 8.57
CA THR A 148 -0.61 4.98 8.23
C THR A 148 0.66 5.73 8.64
N LEU A 149 1.46 5.12 9.51
CA LEU A 149 2.74 5.67 9.95
C LEU A 149 3.86 5.28 8.97
N VAL A 150 4.49 6.28 8.37
CA VAL A 150 5.65 6.12 7.49
C VAL A 150 6.90 6.54 8.24
N VAL A 151 7.82 5.61 8.46
CA VAL A 151 9.11 5.88 9.12
C VAL A 151 10.22 5.80 8.08
N CYS A 152 11.01 6.88 7.95
CA CYS A 152 12.06 6.95 6.95
C CYS A 152 13.27 7.78 7.43
N PRO A 153 14.42 7.73 6.73
CA PRO A 153 15.51 8.66 6.98
C PRO A 153 15.06 10.11 6.76
N VAL A 154 15.72 11.08 7.43
CA VAL A 154 15.33 12.51 7.38
C VAL A 154 15.23 13.04 5.95
N ILE A 155 16.18 12.65 5.08
CA ILE A 155 16.20 13.05 3.67
C ILE A 155 15.01 12.48 2.90
N GLY A 156 14.56 11.28 3.26
CA GLY A 156 13.41 10.61 2.63
C GLY A 156 12.06 11.19 3.05
N ALA A 157 11.96 11.86 4.21
CA ALA A 157 10.68 12.33 4.73
C ALA A 157 10.00 13.36 3.82
N LEU A 158 10.76 14.34 3.32
CA LEU A 158 10.23 15.33 2.39
C LEU A 158 9.92 14.72 1.02
N GLN A 159 10.68 13.70 0.60
CA GLN A 159 10.40 12.98 -0.65
C GLN A 159 9.08 12.21 -0.56
N TRP A 160 8.83 11.49 0.54
CA TRP A 160 7.54 10.83 0.79
C TRP A 160 6.38 11.82 0.75
N PHE A 161 6.53 12.98 1.42
CA PHE A 161 5.51 14.02 1.44
C PHE A 161 5.16 14.50 0.03
N ARG A 162 6.18 14.86 -0.76
CA ARG A 162 6.00 15.31 -2.16
C ARG A 162 5.43 14.22 -3.05
N GLU A 163 5.83 12.97 -2.85
CA GLU A 163 5.34 11.86 -3.66
C GLU A 163 3.87 11.59 -3.38
N ILE A 164 3.42 11.67 -2.12
CA ILE A 164 2.00 11.55 -1.77
C ILE A 164 1.19 12.69 -2.44
N GLU A 165 1.66 13.94 -2.36
CA GLU A 165 0.99 15.05 -3.04
C GLU A 165 0.96 14.90 -4.57
N ARG A 166 2.01 14.32 -5.16
CA ARG A 166 2.14 14.11 -6.61
C ARG A 166 1.28 12.96 -7.12
N CYS A 167 1.21 11.87 -6.37
CA CYS A 167 0.56 10.63 -6.81
C CYS A 167 -0.94 10.62 -6.55
N THR A 168 -1.45 11.51 -5.69
CA THR A 168 -2.83 11.45 -5.21
C THR A 168 -3.66 12.65 -5.61
N THR A 169 -4.97 12.47 -5.72
CA THR A 169 -5.92 13.53 -6.00
C THR A 169 -5.81 14.64 -4.96
N LYS A 170 -5.81 15.91 -5.40
CA LYS A 170 -5.75 17.06 -4.49
C LYS A 170 -6.86 16.97 -3.44
N ASP A 171 -6.50 17.25 -2.20
CA ASP A 171 -7.40 17.22 -1.03
C ASP A 171 -8.04 15.86 -0.70
N SER A 172 -7.65 14.78 -1.39
CA SER A 172 -8.16 13.43 -1.10
C SER A 172 -7.52 12.78 0.12
N ASN A 173 -6.37 13.27 0.58
CA ASN A 173 -5.60 12.71 1.68
C ASN A 173 -5.07 13.81 2.60
N LYS A 174 -5.07 13.56 3.91
CA LYS A 174 -4.42 14.41 4.90
C LYS A 174 -3.08 13.80 5.31
N THR A 175 -2.00 14.54 5.05
CA THR A 175 -0.63 14.10 5.37
C THR A 175 -0.02 15.00 6.43
N LEU A 176 0.51 14.39 7.50
CA LEU A 176 1.25 15.08 8.56
C LEU A 176 2.75 14.75 8.45
N LEU A 177 3.58 15.79 8.33
CA LEU A 177 5.04 15.66 8.47
C LEU A 177 5.45 15.88 9.94
N TYR A 178 5.62 14.80 10.68
CA TYR A 178 5.99 14.80 12.10
C TYR A 178 7.51 14.75 12.30
N HIS A 179 8.16 15.91 12.20
CA HIS A 179 9.61 16.07 12.37
C HIS A 179 9.99 17.44 12.99
N GLY A 180 11.22 17.57 13.49
CA GLY A 180 11.79 18.85 13.96
C GLY A 180 11.46 19.24 15.41
N THR A 181 11.75 20.48 15.77
CA THR A 181 11.66 21.03 17.15
C THR A 181 10.26 21.56 17.52
N ASN A 182 9.38 21.78 16.54
CA ASN A 182 8.02 22.28 16.77
C ASN A 182 6.99 21.19 17.11
N ARG A 183 7.40 19.91 17.20
CA ARG A 183 6.51 18.76 17.44
C ARG A 183 5.73 18.83 18.76
N GLY A 184 6.29 19.48 19.78
CA GLY A 184 5.65 19.61 21.10
C GLY A 184 4.72 20.81 21.25
N LYS A 185 4.59 21.65 20.21
CA LYS A 185 3.77 22.87 20.26
C LYS A 185 2.31 22.63 19.86
N PHE A 186 2.02 21.51 19.20
CA PHE A 186 0.70 21.18 18.69
C PHE A 186 0.26 19.83 19.24
N THR A 187 -0.94 19.78 19.79
CA THR A 187 -1.64 18.52 20.07
C THR A 187 -2.17 18.00 18.74
N TYR A 188 -1.43 17.11 18.10
CA TYR A 188 -1.88 16.49 16.85
C TYR A 188 -2.91 15.41 17.16
N ASN A 189 -4.09 15.53 16.59
CA ASN A 189 -5.04 14.42 16.55
C ASN A 189 -4.66 13.49 15.39
N LEU A 190 -3.88 12.44 15.68
CA LEU A 190 -3.33 11.54 14.66
C LEU A 190 -4.42 10.79 13.87
N GLU A 191 -5.62 10.67 14.44
CA GLU A 191 -6.77 10.01 13.81
C GLU A 191 -7.34 10.80 12.61
N GLU A 192 -6.98 12.08 12.48
CA GLU A 192 -7.46 12.93 11.37
C GLU A 192 -6.61 12.82 10.10
N TYR A 193 -5.44 12.18 10.18
CA TYR A 193 -4.49 12.08 9.08
C TYR A 193 -4.49 10.66 8.47
N ASP A 194 -4.41 10.57 7.15
CA ASP A 194 -4.25 9.31 6.43
C ASP A 194 -2.77 8.86 6.45
N PHE A 195 -1.85 9.82 6.35
CA PHE A 195 -0.40 9.58 6.37
C PHE A 195 0.26 10.39 7.47
N VAL A 196 1.08 9.74 8.29
CA VAL A 196 1.95 10.40 9.27
C VAL A 196 3.39 10.02 8.94
N ILE A 197 4.17 10.99 8.46
CA ILE A 197 5.56 10.78 8.08
C ILE A 197 6.45 11.21 9.23
N THR A 198 7.33 10.32 9.67
CA THR A 198 8.31 10.63 10.71
C THR A 198 9.66 10.00 10.41
N THR A 199 10.62 10.25 11.30
CA THR A 199 12.00 9.81 11.13
C THR A 199 12.44 8.93 12.28
N TYR A 200 13.38 8.03 12.04
CA TYR A 200 13.92 7.15 13.08
C TYR A 200 14.42 7.92 14.30
N SER A 201 15.10 9.06 14.08
CA SER A 201 15.60 9.91 15.17
C SER A 201 14.47 10.58 15.96
N THR A 202 13.37 10.95 15.30
CA THR A 202 12.16 11.46 15.98
C THR A 202 11.58 10.40 16.91
N ILE A 203 11.33 9.19 16.40
CA ILE A 203 10.77 8.09 17.18
C ILE A 203 11.68 7.76 18.36
N GLN A 204 12.98 7.68 18.14
CA GLN A 204 13.95 7.41 19.20
C GLN A 204 13.92 8.48 20.29
N ALA A 205 13.83 9.76 19.92
CA ALA A 205 13.76 10.86 20.87
C ALA A 205 12.46 10.81 21.69
N ASP A 206 11.34 10.47 21.05
CA ASP A 206 10.03 10.44 21.69
C ASP A 206 9.83 9.17 22.55
N TYR A 207 10.51 8.06 22.21
CA TYR A 207 10.54 6.84 23.01
C TYR A 207 11.36 6.98 24.31
N ARG A 208 12.33 7.91 24.35
CA ARG A 208 13.14 8.10 25.57
C ARG A 208 12.25 8.57 26.72
N PRO A 209 12.22 7.86 27.85
CA PRO A 209 11.42 8.27 29.01
C PRO A 209 11.91 9.64 29.50
N LYS A 210 11.01 10.61 29.58
CA LYS A 210 11.30 11.91 30.19
C LYS A 210 11.62 11.65 31.66
N LYS A 211 12.90 11.73 32.05
CA LYS A 211 13.28 11.76 33.46
C LYS A 211 12.51 12.91 34.10
N SER A 212 11.59 12.59 35.01
CA SER A 212 10.93 13.61 35.81
C SER A 212 12.03 14.38 36.54
N LYS A 213 12.10 15.70 36.31
CA LYS A 213 12.86 16.56 37.21
C LYS A 213 12.13 16.48 38.55
N GLN A 214 12.58 15.61 39.45
CA GLN A 214 12.27 15.76 40.86
C GLN A 214 12.80 17.13 41.25
N ASN A 215 11.89 18.09 41.43
CA ASN A 215 12.19 19.35 42.07
C ASN A 215 12.67 19.03 43.49
N SER A 216 13.98 19.03 43.71
CA SER A 216 14.54 19.17 45.05
C SER A 216 14.28 20.61 45.53
N LYS A 217 13.01 20.90 45.85
CA LYS A 217 12.65 22.00 46.73
C LYS A 217 12.38 21.37 48.09
N ASN A 218 13.40 21.29 48.94
CA ASN A 218 13.22 21.25 50.39
C ASN A 218 14.26 22.17 51.04
N SER A 219 13.76 23.37 51.35
CA SER A 219 14.03 24.17 52.56
C SER A 219 15.44 24.10 53.17
N LYS A 220 16.27 25.09 52.83
CA LYS A 220 17.10 25.75 53.85
C LYS A 220 16.33 27.00 54.29
N LEU A 221 15.43 26.81 55.26
CA LEU A 221 14.78 27.88 56.00
C LEU A 221 15.43 27.90 57.39
N CYS A 222 16.12 29.02 57.67
CA CYS A 222 16.42 29.60 58.98
C CYS A 222 17.04 28.72 60.07
N ASP A 223 18.30 28.99 60.41
CA ASP A 223 18.71 29.08 61.82
C ASP A 223 19.63 30.30 61.99
N ALA A 224 19.03 31.37 62.48
CA ALA A 224 19.71 32.50 63.09
C ALA A 224 19.28 32.52 64.57
N GLY A 225 20.24 32.32 65.47
CA GLY A 225 20.16 32.79 66.86
C GLY A 225 19.98 31.73 67.95
N SER A 226 21.06 31.51 68.72
CA SER A 226 21.20 31.04 70.12
C SER A 226 22.40 30.07 70.17
N ILE A 227 23.56 30.35 70.78
CA ILE A 227 23.95 31.14 71.95
C ILE A 227 25.32 31.78 71.68
#